data_AF-A0A7S3JLN7-F1
#
_entry.id   AF-A0A7S3JLN7-F1
#
_cell.length_a   1.000
_cell.length_b   1.000
_cell.length_c   1.000
_cell.angle_alpha   90.00
_cell.angle_beta   90.00
_cell.angle_gamma   90.00
#
_symmetry.space_group_name_H-M   'P 1'
#
loop_
_entity.id
_entity.type
_entity.pdbx_description
1 polymer ?
#
loop_
_entity_poly.entity_id
_entity_poly.type
_entity_poly.pdbx_seq_one_letter_code
_entity_poly.pdbx_strand_id
1 'polypeptide(L)'
;IECFFPETIDKLQREASDLDGPKPMLLTGFSEEDLMAMMIGHSESRNPTFGCNQVVIVRDQETKQTLPAFLKQALCLTVYEAKGLEFDDVILFNFFAGSPAGNKWRIIKDITMTAEKRIKLKIDEELTINELDATQFDRKMKKLRQEVKEDEEEVEMEEYTQLHVKERNEILRDFSVLCNELKHLYVSVTRPKVRLLIFDVDEKNRHAMSQYWEDCNVIDVVQKGEEKEHPLLKHGFETLADSASSKIEWRMMGIKLFRKKFYISAASCFEKSEDEDLKHKCLAYHHAEQASSLESEADSLIYAATNNKALKKFEKKAKKTEAKILKKKAC
;
A
#
# COMPACT_ATOMS: atom_id res chain seq x y z
N ILE A 1 -5.25 5.08 12.45
CA ILE A 1 -4.78 3.76 12.92
C ILE A 1 -4.60 3.76 14.43
N GLU A 2 -3.77 4.65 14.95
CA GLU A 2 -3.53 4.82 16.40
C GLU A 2 -4.80 5.08 17.21
N CYS A 3 -5.77 5.83 16.66
CA CYS A 3 -7.06 6.09 17.33
C CYS A 3 -7.85 4.82 17.68
N PHE A 4 -7.76 3.77 16.85
CA PHE A 4 -8.45 2.51 17.11
C PHE A 4 -7.62 1.51 17.90
N PHE A 5 -6.30 1.64 17.89
CA PHE A 5 -5.38 0.62 18.38
C PHE A 5 -4.24 1.21 19.22
N PRO A 6 -4.53 2.10 20.19
CA PRO A 6 -3.52 2.94 20.84
C PRO A 6 -2.49 2.14 21.66
N GLU A 7 -2.86 0.96 22.15
CA GLU A 7 -1.99 0.09 22.95
C GLU A 7 -1.22 -0.96 22.13
N THR A 8 -1.52 -1.10 20.83
CA THR A 8 -0.95 -2.19 20.00
C THR A 8 -0.11 -1.67 18.83
N ILE A 9 -0.01 -0.36 18.67
CA ILE A 9 0.73 0.30 17.59
C ILE A 9 1.57 1.42 18.19
N ASP A 10 2.85 1.42 17.83
CA ASP A 10 3.76 2.50 18.18
C ASP A 10 3.29 3.80 17.55
N LYS A 11 3.35 4.90 18.30
CA LYS A 11 3.04 6.23 17.76
C LYS A 11 4.13 6.62 16.78
N LEU A 12 3.76 6.80 15.51
CA LEU A 12 4.68 7.17 14.46
C LEU A 12 4.60 8.68 14.21
N GLN A 13 5.74 9.30 13.87
CA GLN A 13 5.72 10.66 13.37
C GLN A 13 4.95 10.71 12.05
N ARG A 14 4.20 11.79 11.84
CA ARG A 14 3.47 12.00 10.60
C ARG A 14 4.47 12.11 9.45
N GLU A 15 4.31 11.26 8.44
CA GLU A 15 5.07 11.39 7.19
C GLU A 15 4.44 12.48 6.32
N ALA A 16 5.27 13.38 5.81
CA ALA A 16 4.89 14.39 4.83
C ALA A 16 5.96 14.45 3.74
N SER A 17 5.53 14.65 2.50
CA SER A 17 6.42 14.94 1.38
C SER A 17 6.73 16.43 1.37
N ASP A 18 7.96 16.80 1.00
CA ASP A 18 8.36 18.20 0.77
C ASP A 18 7.78 18.75 -0.55
N LEU A 19 7.19 17.88 -1.36
CA LEU A 19 6.57 18.22 -2.64
C LEU A 19 5.05 18.10 -2.54
N ASP A 20 4.35 19.16 -2.95
CA ASP A 20 2.92 19.12 -3.21
C ASP A 20 2.63 18.27 -4.46
N GLY A 21 1.58 17.46 -4.37
CA GLY A 21 1.14 16.58 -5.44
C GLY A 21 -0.38 16.56 -5.57
N PRO A 22 -0.91 16.01 -6.67
CA PRO A 22 -2.35 15.81 -6.80
C PRO A 22 -2.86 14.89 -5.69
N LYS A 23 -4.11 15.09 -5.26
CA LYS A 23 -4.74 14.15 -4.33
C LYS A 23 -4.86 12.78 -4.98
N PRO A 24 -4.78 11.69 -4.19
CA PRO A 24 -5.18 10.37 -4.66
C PRO A 24 -6.57 10.39 -5.29
N MET A 25 -6.71 9.68 -6.40
CA MET A 25 -7.94 9.63 -7.18
C MET A 25 -8.71 8.34 -6.88
N LEU A 26 -10.00 8.46 -6.59
CA LEU A 26 -10.89 7.32 -6.39
C LEU A 26 -11.91 7.24 -7.53
N LEU A 27 -11.90 6.15 -8.27
CA LEU A 27 -12.86 5.90 -9.35
C LEU A 27 -14.13 5.24 -8.78
N THR A 28 -15.30 5.79 -9.08
CA THR A 28 -16.60 5.28 -8.62
C THR A 28 -17.53 5.00 -9.79
N GLY A 29 -18.17 3.82 -9.78
CA GLY A 29 -19.06 3.38 -10.88
C GLY A 29 -18.35 2.93 -12.16
N PHE A 30 -17.02 2.81 -12.17
CA PHE A 30 -16.24 2.32 -13.31
C PHE A 30 -16.12 0.79 -13.30
N SER A 31 -16.26 0.17 -14.47
CA SER A 31 -15.92 -1.25 -14.68
C SER A 31 -14.44 -1.44 -15.02
N GLU A 32 -13.98 -2.68 -15.06
CA GLU A 32 -12.62 -3.00 -15.51
C GLU A 32 -12.39 -2.62 -16.99
N GLU A 33 -13.44 -2.72 -17.81
CA GLU A 33 -13.42 -2.28 -19.21
C GLU A 33 -13.32 -0.75 -19.32
N ASP A 34 -14.04 -0.01 -18.47
CA ASP A 34 -13.92 1.46 -18.43
C ASP A 34 -12.50 1.86 -18.01
N LEU A 35 -11.93 1.17 -17.01
CA LEU A 35 -10.55 1.38 -16.57
C LEU A 35 -9.56 1.08 -17.70
N MET A 36 -9.73 -0.04 -18.42
CA MET A 36 -8.90 -0.38 -19.58
C MET A 36 -8.98 0.71 -20.65
N ALA A 37 -10.19 1.15 -21.01
CA ALA A 37 -10.40 2.19 -22.01
C ALA A 37 -9.70 3.50 -21.62
N MET A 38 -9.79 3.87 -20.34
CA MET A 38 -9.13 5.06 -19.80
C MET A 38 -7.59 4.96 -19.81
N MET A 39 -7.03 3.76 -19.60
CA MET A 39 -5.58 3.51 -19.69
C MET A 39 -5.07 3.47 -21.14
N ILE A 40 -5.87 2.99 -22.09
CA ILE A 40 -5.51 3.02 -23.51
C ILE A 40 -5.53 4.47 -24.03
N GLY A 41 -6.46 5.29 -23.53
CA GLY A 41 -6.61 6.68 -23.95
C GLY A 41 -6.88 6.79 -25.45
N HIS A 42 -6.17 7.69 -26.14
CA HIS A 42 -6.26 7.86 -27.60
C HIS A 42 -5.23 7.02 -28.38
N SER A 43 -4.55 6.06 -27.73
CA SER A 43 -3.57 5.21 -28.40
C SER A 43 -4.23 4.36 -29.50
N GLU A 44 -3.53 4.20 -30.64
CA GLU A 44 -3.94 3.23 -31.67
C GLU A 44 -3.76 1.77 -31.21
N SER A 45 -3.10 1.55 -30.07
CA SER A 45 -2.90 0.24 -29.47
C SER A 45 -4.18 -0.32 -28.86
N ARG A 46 -4.41 -1.62 -29.02
CA ARG A 46 -5.48 -2.35 -28.32
C ARG A 46 -5.19 -2.61 -26.84
N ASN A 47 -3.95 -2.39 -26.40
CA ASN A 47 -3.50 -2.66 -25.03
C ASN A 47 -2.79 -1.45 -24.44
N PRO A 48 -2.98 -1.16 -23.14
CA PRO A 48 -2.23 -0.11 -22.46
C PRO A 48 -0.75 -0.46 -22.37
N THR A 49 0.09 0.54 -22.55
CA THR A 49 1.54 0.44 -22.31
C THR A 49 1.84 0.94 -20.89
N PHE A 50 2.82 0.33 -20.23
CA PHE A 50 3.20 0.72 -18.88
C PHE A 50 4.71 0.93 -18.81
N GLY A 51 5.13 1.94 -18.06
CA GLY A 51 6.52 2.18 -17.68
C GLY A 51 7.00 1.30 -16.52
N CYS A 52 8.31 1.28 -16.28
CA CYS A 52 8.92 0.50 -15.21
C CYS A 52 8.67 1.09 -13.81
N ASN A 53 8.38 2.39 -13.72
CA ASN A 53 8.04 3.08 -12.48
C ASN A 53 6.53 3.12 -12.21
N GLN A 54 5.74 2.37 -12.97
CA GLN A 54 4.30 2.26 -12.82
C GLN A 54 3.97 0.87 -12.33
N VAL A 55 3.18 0.81 -11.26
CA VAL A 55 2.90 -0.44 -10.57
C VAL A 55 1.42 -0.61 -10.30
N VAL A 56 0.95 -1.84 -10.46
CA VAL A 56 -0.34 -2.27 -9.93
C VAL A 56 -0.07 -2.96 -8.60
N ILE A 57 -0.60 -2.38 -7.52
CA ILE A 57 -0.54 -2.96 -6.17
C ILE A 57 -1.88 -3.60 -5.86
N VAL A 58 -1.83 -4.88 -5.50
CA VAL A 58 -2.98 -5.66 -5.03
C VAL A 58 -2.77 -6.08 -3.58
N ARG A 59 -3.87 -6.40 -2.89
CA ARG A 59 -3.83 -6.78 -1.47
C ARG A 59 -2.98 -8.02 -1.23
N ASP A 60 -3.18 -9.08 -2.02
CA ASP A 60 -2.55 -10.38 -1.84
C ASP A 60 -2.30 -11.15 -3.14
N GLN A 61 -1.75 -12.36 -3.00
CA GLN A 61 -1.39 -13.23 -4.12
C GLN A 61 -2.62 -13.77 -4.86
N GLU A 62 -3.75 -13.96 -4.19
CA GLU A 62 -4.99 -14.44 -4.82
C GLU A 62 -5.51 -13.39 -5.79
N THR A 63 -5.61 -12.14 -5.33
CA THR A 63 -5.98 -10.99 -6.17
C THR A 63 -4.98 -10.80 -7.32
N LYS A 64 -3.68 -11.01 -7.07
CA LYS A 64 -2.63 -10.93 -8.11
C LYS A 64 -2.83 -11.96 -9.23
N GLN A 65 -3.30 -13.16 -8.90
CA GLN A 65 -3.52 -14.23 -9.89
C GLN A 65 -4.75 -13.94 -10.76
N THR A 66 -5.81 -13.39 -10.16
CA THR A 66 -7.07 -13.05 -10.82
C THR A 66 -7.05 -11.69 -11.53
N LEU A 67 -5.92 -10.97 -11.50
CA LEU A 67 -5.76 -9.69 -12.20
C LEU A 67 -6.18 -9.77 -13.68
N PRO A 68 -6.89 -8.75 -14.18
CA PRO A 68 -7.20 -8.60 -15.60
C PRO A 68 -5.96 -8.65 -16.49
N ALA A 69 -6.10 -9.24 -17.68
CA ALA A 69 -4.98 -9.47 -18.59
C ALA A 69 -4.25 -8.18 -19.02
N PHE A 70 -4.97 -7.06 -19.10
CA PHE A 70 -4.37 -5.77 -19.43
C PHE A 70 -3.48 -5.22 -18.31
N LEU A 71 -3.87 -5.41 -17.04
CA LEU A 71 -3.05 -5.00 -15.90
C LEU A 71 -1.82 -5.88 -15.70
N LYS A 72 -1.88 -7.15 -16.12
CA LYS A 72 -0.72 -8.07 -16.08
C LYS A 72 0.44 -7.63 -16.97
N GLN A 73 0.21 -6.67 -17.88
CA GLN A 73 1.26 -6.06 -18.68
C GLN A 73 2.06 -5.02 -17.86
N ALA A 74 1.53 -4.51 -16.76
CA ALA A 74 2.25 -3.63 -15.83
C ALA A 74 3.16 -4.44 -14.90
N LEU A 75 3.99 -3.75 -14.10
CA LEU A 75 4.61 -4.37 -12.94
C LEU A 75 3.51 -4.61 -11.89
N CYS A 76 3.21 -5.87 -11.55
CA CYS A 76 2.23 -6.20 -10.53
C CYS A 76 2.90 -6.71 -9.25
N LEU A 77 2.56 -6.11 -8.11
CA LEU A 77 3.09 -6.47 -6.80
C LEU A 77 1.94 -6.58 -5.77
N THR A 78 2.10 -7.48 -4.80
CA THR A 78 1.30 -7.44 -3.58
C THR A 78 1.77 -6.30 -2.68
N VAL A 79 0.96 -5.89 -1.71
CA VAL A 79 1.38 -4.91 -0.68
C VAL A 79 2.67 -5.31 0.01
N TYR A 80 2.83 -6.61 0.30
CA TYR A 80 4.04 -7.13 0.93
C TYR A 80 5.27 -6.99 0.03
N GLU A 81 5.14 -7.32 -1.25
CA GLU A 81 6.24 -7.19 -2.23
C GLU A 81 6.60 -5.72 -2.50
N ALA A 82 5.62 -4.82 -2.46
CA ALA A 82 5.82 -3.39 -2.66
C ALA A 82 6.49 -2.68 -1.46
N LYS A 83 6.64 -3.35 -0.31
CA LYS A 83 7.20 -2.76 0.90
C LYS A 83 8.65 -2.29 0.69
N GLY A 84 8.91 -1.02 1.00
CA GLY A 84 10.22 -0.40 0.79
C GLY A 84 10.61 -0.26 -0.68
N LEU A 85 9.61 -0.19 -1.56
CA LEU A 85 9.72 0.26 -2.94
C LEU A 85 8.87 1.51 -3.11
N GLU A 86 9.22 2.33 -4.09
CA GLU A 86 8.48 3.54 -4.43
C GLU A 86 8.40 3.61 -5.95
N PHE A 87 7.31 4.20 -6.43
CA PHE A 87 6.91 4.22 -7.83
C PHE A 87 6.35 5.59 -8.16
N ASP A 88 6.51 6.05 -9.39
CA ASP A 88 5.94 7.35 -9.79
C ASP A 88 4.41 7.26 -9.74
N ASP A 89 3.89 6.16 -10.28
CA ASP A 89 2.46 5.91 -10.36
C ASP A 89 2.07 4.57 -9.76
N VAL A 90 1.06 4.59 -8.89
CA VAL A 90 0.50 3.41 -8.25
C VAL A 90 -0.97 3.29 -8.57
N ILE A 91 -1.37 2.11 -9.02
CA ILE A 91 -2.77 1.70 -9.15
C ILE A 91 -3.05 0.70 -8.03
N LEU A 92 -3.75 1.16 -7.00
CA LEU A 92 -4.26 0.30 -5.94
C LEU A 92 -5.53 -0.39 -6.44
N PHE A 93 -5.42 -1.66 -6.78
CA PHE A 93 -6.48 -2.43 -7.44
C PHE A 93 -7.15 -3.39 -6.48
N ASN A 94 -8.48 -3.26 -6.33
CA ASN A 94 -9.37 -4.17 -5.60
C ASN A 94 -8.87 -4.52 -4.19
N PHE A 95 -8.35 -3.53 -3.47
CA PHE A 95 -7.82 -3.71 -2.12
C PHE A 95 -8.89 -4.15 -1.11
N PHE A 96 -10.04 -3.47 -1.09
CA PHE A 96 -11.18 -3.74 -0.22
C PHE A 96 -11.91 -5.01 -0.63
N ALA A 97 -12.09 -5.24 -1.95
CA ALA A 97 -12.65 -6.47 -2.48
C ALA A 97 -11.85 -7.73 -2.06
N GLY A 98 -10.52 -7.63 -2.02
CA GLY A 98 -9.64 -8.70 -1.53
C GLY A 98 -9.43 -8.73 -0.02
N SER A 99 -10.02 -7.82 0.75
CA SER A 99 -9.73 -7.69 2.18
C SER A 99 -10.56 -8.67 3.03
N PRO A 100 -9.95 -9.45 3.94
CA PRO A 100 -10.67 -10.31 4.88
C PRO A 100 -11.41 -9.56 6.00
N ALA A 101 -11.24 -8.23 6.10
CA ALA A 101 -11.93 -7.45 7.13
C ALA A 101 -13.43 -7.29 6.84
N GLY A 102 -13.85 -7.34 5.58
CA GLY A 102 -15.26 -7.28 5.17
C GLY A 102 -16.05 -6.16 5.85
N ASN A 103 -17.15 -6.51 6.52
CA ASN A 103 -18.01 -5.53 7.19
C ASN A 103 -17.34 -4.78 8.37
N LYS A 104 -16.16 -5.21 8.84
CA LYS A 104 -15.41 -4.53 9.91
C LYS A 104 -14.94 -3.14 9.49
N TRP A 105 -14.79 -2.86 8.19
CA TRP A 105 -14.49 -1.51 7.68
C TRP A 105 -15.52 -0.46 8.10
N ARG A 106 -16.76 -0.86 8.45
CA ARG A 106 -17.80 0.06 8.90
C ARG A 106 -17.43 0.84 10.16
N ILE A 107 -16.52 0.33 10.99
CA ILE A 107 -16.06 1.02 12.21
C ILE A 107 -15.38 2.36 11.90
N ILE A 108 -14.88 2.55 10.68
CA ILE A 108 -14.32 3.84 10.23
C ILE A 108 -15.36 4.97 10.33
N LYS A 109 -16.66 4.66 10.24
CA LYS A 109 -17.74 5.65 10.42
C LYS A 109 -17.88 6.17 11.85
N ASP A 110 -17.25 5.49 12.82
CA ASP A 110 -17.24 5.94 14.21
C ASP A 110 -16.14 6.96 14.50
N ILE A 111 -15.28 7.26 13.51
CA ILE A 111 -14.33 8.35 13.58
C ILE A 111 -15.08 9.66 13.40
N THR A 112 -14.93 10.58 14.35
CA THR A 112 -15.40 11.95 14.23
C THR A 112 -14.21 12.89 14.18
N MET A 113 -14.23 13.83 13.24
CA MET A 113 -13.26 14.90 13.15
C MET A 113 -13.75 16.10 13.95
N THR A 114 -12.87 16.67 14.78
CA THR A 114 -13.16 17.92 15.50
C THR A 114 -12.05 18.90 15.21
N ALA A 115 -12.42 20.09 14.74
CA ALA A 115 -11.48 21.19 14.56
C ALA A 115 -11.17 21.77 15.94
N GLU A 116 -9.92 21.62 16.38
CA GLU A 116 -9.45 22.22 17.62
C GLU A 116 -8.44 23.33 17.30
N LYS A 117 -8.49 24.40 18.10
CA LYS A 117 -7.55 25.51 18.00
C LYS A 117 -6.52 25.38 19.12
N ARG A 118 -5.23 25.32 18.77
CA ARG A 118 -4.13 25.41 19.75
C ARG A 118 -3.31 26.67 19.53
N ILE A 119 -2.71 27.11 20.63
CA ILE A 119 -1.72 28.17 20.65
C ILE A 119 -0.42 27.63 20.06
N LYS A 120 0.09 28.26 19.01
CA LYS A 120 1.42 27.97 18.47
C LYS A 120 2.46 28.59 19.40
N LEU A 121 3.17 27.74 20.13
CA LEU A 121 4.26 28.20 20.98
C LEU A 121 5.47 28.50 20.10
N LYS A 122 5.88 29.78 20.03
CA LYS A 122 7.17 30.19 19.47
C LYS A 122 8.29 29.76 20.43
N ILE A 123 8.71 28.50 20.34
CA ILE A 123 9.87 28.01 21.11
C ILE A 123 11.09 28.14 20.19
N ASP A 124 11.75 29.30 20.24
CA ASP A 124 12.99 29.55 19.49
C ASP A 124 14.23 28.92 20.16
N GLU A 125 14.07 28.31 21.34
CA GLU A 125 15.16 27.63 22.07
C GLU A 125 15.06 26.10 21.93
N GLU A 126 16.08 25.47 21.34
CA GLU A 126 16.24 24.00 21.38
C GLU A 126 16.26 23.50 22.84
N LEU A 127 15.21 22.78 23.23
CA LEU A 127 15.16 22.08 24.51
C LEU A 127 16.12 20.88 24.47
N THR A 128 17.28 21.02 25.09
CA THR A 128 18.22 19.89 25.22
C THR A 128 17.77 18.94 26.32
N ILE A 129 17.99 17.63 26.13
CA ILE A 129 17.61 16.57 27.10
C ILE A 129 18.21 16.82 28.51
N ASN A 130 19.27 17.60 28.59
CA ASN A 130 19.98 17.91 29.83
C ASN A 130 19.25 18.97 30.71
N GLU A 131 18.26 19.68 30.18
CA GLU A 131 17.46 20.70 30.90
C GLU A 131 16.15 20.13 31.51
N LEU A 132 15.94 18.81 31.43
CA LEU A 132 14.70 18.10 31.81
C LEU A 132 14.62 17.66 33.28
N ASP A 133 15.32 18.30 34.23
CA ASP A 133 14.95 18.06 35.62
C ASP A 133 13.50 18.56 35.84
N ALA A 134 12.69 17.77 36.56
CA ALA A 134 11.26 18.04 36.69
C ALA A 134 10.96 19.44 37.26
N THR A 135 11.86 19.99 38.07
CA THR A 135 11.70 21.31 38.68
C THR A 135 12.00 22.46 37.73
N GLN A 136 12.97 22.29 36.83
CA GLN A 136 13.29 23.24 35.76
C GLN A 136 12.19 23.22 34.69
N PHE A 137 11.69 22.04 34.34
CA PHE A 137 10.56 21.88 33.42
C PHE A 137 9.31 22.60 33.95
N ASP A 138 8.92 22.36 35.20
CA ASP A 138 7.75 23.01 35.81
C ASP A 138 7.91 24.54 35.88
N ARG A 139 9.12 25.04 36.17
CA ARG A 139 9.42 26.48 36.15
C ARG A 139 9.30 27.08 34.76
N LYS A 140 9.86 26.43 33.73
CA LYS A 140 9.83 26.92 32.34
C LYS A 140 8.40 26.88 31.80
N MET A 141 7.64 25.82 32.07
CA MET A 141 6.22 25.71 31.73
C MET A 141 5.35 26.75 32.46
N LYS A 142 5.67 27.09 33.70
CA LYS A 142 4.94 28.13 34.44
C LYS A 142 5.19 29.54 33.88
N LYS A 143 6.43 29.84 33.45
CA LYS A 143 6.76 31.08 32.74
C LYS A 143 6.05 31.18 31.39
N LEU A 144 6.10 30.13 30.58
CA LEU A 144 5.38 30.05 29.30
C LEU A 144 3.88 30.29 29.47
N ARG A 145 3.25 29.68 30.49
CA ARG A 145 1.82 29.91 30.81
C ARG A 145 1.50 31.36 31.22
N GLN A 146 2.50 32.10 31.69
CA GLN A 146 2.36 33.47 32.15
C GLN A 146 2.58 34.46 30.99
N GLU A 147 3.57 34.20 30.13
CA GLU A 147 3.81 34.95 28.89
C GLU A 147 2.63 34.81 27.90
N VAL A 148 2.07 33.59 27.76
CA VAL A 148 0.86 33.34 26.94
C VAL A 148 -0.38 34.10 27.43
N LYS A 149 -0.43 34.50 28.72
CA LYS A 149 -1.53 35.31 29.27
C LYS A 149 -1.34 36.81 29.06
N GLU A 150 -0.12 37.27 28.80
CA GLU A 150 0.19 38.69 28.64
C GLU A 150 0.10 39.13 27.16
N ASP A 151 0.35 38.21 26.21
CA ASP A 151 0.30 38.44 24.75
C ASP A 151 -1.00 37.92 24.07
N GLU A 152 -2.16 37.94 24.74
CA GLU A 152 -3.43 37.40 24.20
C GLU A 152 -3.86 37.98 22.84
N GLU A 153 -3.35 39.17 22.43
CA GLU A 153 -3.69 39.81 21.16
C GLU A 153 -2.80 39.37 19.96
N GLU A 154 -1.67 38.69 20.18
CA GLU A 154 -0.70 38.31 19.12
C GLU A 154 -0.37 36.81 19.06
N VAL A 155 -1.24 35.96 19.61
CA VAL A 155 -1.04 34.51 19.60
C VAL A 155 -1.37 33.89 18.24
N GLU A 156 -0.35 33.41 17.51
CA GLU A 156 -0.56 32.57 16.33
C GLU A 156 -1.33 31.31 16.73
N MET A 157 -2.53 31.12 16.18
CA MET A 157 -3.35 29.95 16.40
C MET A 157 -3.14 28.94 15.27
N GLU A 158 -2.85 27.70 15.62
CA GLU A 158 -2.86 26.58 14.67
C GLU A 158 -4.17 25.81 14.80
N GLU A 159 -4.89 25.70 13.69
CA GLU A 159 -6.02 24.79 13.54
C GLU A 159 -5.48 23.39 13.21
N TYR A 160 -5.89 22.40 13.98
CA TYR A 160 -5.59 21.00 13.68
C TYR A 160 -6.84 20.15 13.86
N THR A 161 -6.92 19.09 13.05
CA THR A 161 -7.98 18.11 13.17
C THR A 161 -7.60 17.08 14.22
N GLN A 162 -8.43 16.94 15.25
CA GLN A 162 -8.37 15.80 16.16
C GLN A 162 -9.37 14.73 15.76
N LEU A 163 -8.93 13.47 15.81
CA LEU A 163 -9.75 12.30 15.50
C LEU A 163 -10.21 11.65 16.80
N HIS A 164 -11.52 11.58 17.01
CA HIS A 164 -12.13 10.86 18.13
C HIS A 164 -12.84 9.61 17.63
N VAL A 165 -12.84 8.54 18.42
CA VAL A 165 -13.64 7.33 18.16
C VAL A 165 -14.76 7.30 19.20
N LYS A 166 -15.99 7.06 18.78
CA LYS A 166 -17.13 6.90 19.70
C LYS A 166 -16.83 5.77 20.71
N GLU A 167 -16.97 6.05 22.00
CA GLU A 167 -16.64 5.13 23.09
C GLU A 167 -17.26 3.73 22.90
N ARG A 168 -16.42 2.71 22.74
CA ARG A 168 -16.80 1.29 22.81
C ARG A 168 -15.69 0.49 23.48
N ASN A 169 -15.77 0.38 24.81
CA ASN A 169 -14.77 -0.29 25.65
C ASN A 169 -14.64 -1.82 25.44
N GLU A 170 -15.52 -2.46 24.65
CA GLU A 170 -15.57 -3.93 24.56
C GLU A 170 -15.12 -4.52 23.22
N ILE A 171 -14.81 -3.71 22.20
CA ILE A 171 -14.69 -4.19 20.80
C ILE A 171 -13.23 -4.32 20.30
N LEU A 172 -12.21 -4.04 21.12
CA LEU A 172 -10.83 -3.94 20.61
C LEU A 172 -10.13 -5.27 20.31
N ARG A 173 -10.57 -6.40 20.90
CA ARG A 173 -9.94 -7.72 20.66
C ARG A 173 -10.33 -8.36 19.31
N ASP A 174 -11.45 -7.97 18.69
CA ASP A 174 -12.00 -8.62 17.49
C ASP A 174 -11.61 -7.96 16.14
N PHE A 175 -10.75 -6.93 16.19
CA PHE A 175 -10.37 -6.13 15.02
C PHE A 175 -8.88 -6.27 14.64
N SER A 176 -8.19 -7.30 15.13
CA SER A 176 -6.81 -7.61 14.70
C SER A 176 -6.65 -7.72 13.18
N VAL A 177 -7.66 -8.27 12.51
CA VAL A 177 -7.72 -8.34 11.04
C VAL A 177 -7.80 -6.93 10.44
N LEU A 178 -8.68 -6.06 10.94
CA LEU A 178 -8.78 -4.68 10.44
C LEU A 178 -7.50 -3.89 10.71
N CYS A 179 -6.86 -4.09 11.86
CA CYS A 179 -5.58 -3.48 12.18
C CYS A 179 -4.51 -3.83 11.13
N ASN A 180 -4.43 -5.11 10.73
CA ASN A 180 -3.53 -5.54 9.67
C ASN A 180 -3.91 -4.95 8.30
N GLU A 181 -5.20 -4.89 7.97
CA GLU A 181 -5.65 -4.30 6.71
C GLU A 181 -5.38 -2.78 6.65
N LEU A 182 -5.53 -2.07 7.77
CA LEU A 182 -5.16 -0.66 7.87
C LEU A 182 -3.65 -0.45 7.70
N LYS A 183 -2.82 -1.34 8.27
CA LYS A 183 -1.36 -1.33 8.06
C LYS A 183 -1.02 -1.60 6.60
N HIS A 184 -1.68 -2.56 5.97
CA HIS A 184 -1.49 -2.83 4.54
C HIS A 184 -1.90 -1.63 3.68
N LEU A 185 -3.05 -1.03 3.96
CA LEU A 185 -3.53 0.15 3.24
C LEU A 185 -2.53 1.32 3.39
N TYR A 186 -2.04 1.57 4.60
CA TYR A 186 -1.00 2.56 4.87
C TYR A 186 0.27 2.30 4.04
N VAL A 187 0.73 1.05 3.98
CA VAL A 187 1.87 0.68 3.12
C VAL A 187 1.56 1.01 1.67
N SER A 188 0.39 0.62 1.15
CA SER A 188 0.00 0.85 -0.25
C SER A 188 -0.04 2.33 -0.62
N VAL A 189 -0.68 3.17 0.20
CA VAL A 189 -0.87 4.60 -0.11
C VAL A 189 0.39 5.44 0.03
N THR A 190 1.46 4.89 0.64
CA THR A 190 2.77 5.54 0.76
C THR A 190 3.79 5.06 -0.27
N ARG A 191 3.40 4.18 -1.20
CA ARG A 191 4.26 3.76 -2.33
C ARG A 191 4.35 4.74 -3.50
N PRO A 192 3.32 5.54 -3.84
CA PRO A 192 3.39 6.47 -4.96
C PRO A 192 4.18 7.73 -4.63
N LYS A 193 4.95 8.22 -5.61
CA LYS A 193 5.68 9.49 -5.57
C LYS A 193 4.93 10.62 -6.26
N VAL A 194 4.17 10.28 -7.31
CA VAL A 194 3.51 11.28 -8.17
C VAL A 194 2.00 11.10 -8.13
N ARG A 195 1.47 9.89 -8.40
CA ARG A 195 0.02 9.66 -8.45
C ARG A 195 -0.40 8.33 -7.82
N LEU A 196 -1.51 8.39 -7.11
CA LEU A 196 -2.23 7.22 -6.61
C LEU A 196 -3.62 7.16 -7.26
N LEU A 197 -3.87 6.11 -8.02
CA LEU A 197 -5.19 5.73 -8.48
C LEU A 197 -5.74 4.59 -7.62
N ILE A 198 -6.92 4.77 -7.05
CA ILE A 198 -7.64 3.75 -6.30
C ILE A 198 -8.80 3.27 -7.17
N PHE A 199 -8.72 2.02 -7.61
CA PHE A 199 -9.80 1.33 -8.31
C PHE A 199 -10.23 0.13 -7.48
N ASP A 200 -11.49 0.12 -7.05
CA ASP A 200 -12.03 -0.96 -6.24
C ASP A 200 -13.51 -1.18 -6.54
N VAL A 201 -13.83 -2.38 -6.98
CA VAL A 201 -15.20 -2.77 -7.36
C VAL A 201 -16.12 -3.02 -6.16
N ASP A 202 -15.58 -3.25 -4.96
CA ASP A 202 -16.37 -3.51 -3.76
C ASP A 202 -16.71 -2.19 -3.04
N GLU A 203 -17.68 -1.48 -3.61
CA GLU A 203 -18.20 -0.24 -3.04
C GLU A 203 -18.68 -0.42 -1.60
N LYS A 204 -19.26 -1.58 -1.27
CA LYS A 204 -19.86 -1.84 0.04
C LYS A 204 -18.83 -1.82 1.17
N ASN A 205 -17.68 -2.49 0.97
CA ASN A 205 -16.63 -2.53 1.99
C ASN A 205 -15.77 -1.27 1.95
N ARG A 206 -15.54 -0.69 0.77
CA ARG A 206 -14.81 0.56 0.56
C ARG A 206 -15.50 1.78 1.15
N HIS A 207 -16.83 1.85 1.10
CA HIS A 207 -17.63 3.05 1.40
C HIS A 207 -17.24 3.75 2.71
N ALA A 208 -17.03 2.99 3.79
CA ALA A 208 -16.73 3.60 5.08
C ALA A 208 -15.40 4.36 5.05
N MET A 209 -14.41 3.85 4.31
CA MET A 209 -13.12 4.48 4.15
C MET A 209 -13.16 5.61 3.11
N SER A 210 -13.84 5.41 1.97
CA SER A 210 -13.96 6.46 0.95
C SER A 210 -14.65 7.70 1.50
N GLN A 211 -15.77 7.52 2.21
CA GLN A 211 -16.48 8.62 2.85
C GLN A 211 -15.60 9.34 3.87
N TYR A 212 -14.85 8.60 4.69
CA TYR A 212 -13.92 9.22 5.62
C TYR A 212 -12.83 10.05 4.92
N TRP A 213 -12.29 9.57 3.81
CA TRP A 213 -11.30 10.32 3.03
C TRP A 213 -11.90 11.54 2.32
N GLU A 214 -13.14 11.45 1.84
CA GLU A 214 -13.90 12.58 1.27
C GLU A 214 -14.15 13.65 2.33
N ASP A 215 -14.63 13.26 3.51
CA ASP A 215 -14.87 14.17 4.64
C ASP A 215 -13.56 14.85 5.09
N CYS A 216 -12.44 14.15 4.99
CA CYS A 216 -11.10 14.70 5.25
C CYS A 216 -10.56 15.58 4.11
N ASN A 217 -11.23 15.61 2.94
CA ASN A 217 -10.78 16.29 1.73
C ASN A 217 -9.39 15.83 1.23
N VAL A 218 -9.05 14.54 1.42
CA VAL A 218 -7.73 13.98 1.07
C VAL A 218 -7.72 13.15 -0.22
N ILE A 219 -8.88 12.96 -0.85
CA ILE A 219 -9.00 12.30 -2.16
C ILE A 219 -9.82 13.16 -3.11
N ASP A 220 -9.62 12.94 -4.41
CA ASP A 220 -10.53 13.40 -5.46
C ASP A 220 -11.35 12.21 -5.96
N VAL A 221 -12.66 12.27 -5.81
CA VAL A 221 -13.58 11.21 -6.27
C VAL A 221 -14.06 11.55 -7.67
N VAL A 222 -13.86 10.63 -8.59
CA VAL A 222 -14.33 10.75 -9.98
C VAL A 222 -15.47 9.77 -10.18
N GLN A 223 -16.66 10.29 -10.50
CA GLN A 223 -17.80 9.47 -10.88
C GLN A 223 -17.73 9.14 -12.38
N LYS A 224 -18.27 7.99 -12.75
CA LYS A 224 -18.44 7.63 -14.15
C LYS A 224 -19.30 8.68 -14.88
N GLY A 225 -18.79 9.19 -15.98
CA GLY A 225 -19.36 10.29 -16.77
C GLY A 225 -18.63 11.64 -16.57
N GLU A 226 -17.92 11.81 -15.46
CA GLU A 226 -17.19 13.04 -15.11
C GLU A 226 -15.71 12.99 -15.52
N GLU A 227 -15.23 11.86 -16.05
CA GLU A 227 -13.81 11.66 -16.37
C GLU A 227 -13.28 12.68 -17.39
N LYS A 228 -14.13 13.16 -18.32
CA LYS A 228 -13.73 14.13 -19.35
C LYS A 228 -13.57 15.55 -18.82
N GLU A 229 -14.19 15.86 -17.69
CA GLU A 229 -14.13 17.18 -17.06
C GLU A 229 -12.98 17.26 -16.05
N HIS A 230 -12.55 16.12 -15.50
CA HIS A 230 -11.50 16.06 -14.50
C HIS A 230 -10.13 16.45 -15.10
N PRO A 231 -9.38 17.42 -14.52
CA PRO A 231 -8.15 17.95 -15.11
C PRO A 231 -7.07 16.90 -15.42
N LEU A 232 -6.95 15.88 -14.57
CA LEU A 232 -5.99 14.78 -14.75
C LEU A 232 -6.45 13.68 -15.72
N LEU A 233 -7.74 13.63 -16.07
CA LEU A 233 -8.34 12.58 -16.91
C LEU A 233 -8.91 13.11 -18.22
N LYS A 234 -8.97 14.44 -18.40
CA LYS A 234 -9.44 15.11 -19.63
C LYS A 234 -8.68 14.64 -20.89
N HIS A 235 -7.43 14.25 -20.71
CA HIS A 235 -6.56 13.66 -21.72
C HIS A 235 -6.32 12.17 -21.42
N GLY A 236 -7.27 11.44 -20.82
CA GLY A 236 -7.08 10.07 -20.35
C GLY A 236 -5.95 9.90 -19.32
N PHE A 237 -5.65 8.66 -18.95
CA PHE A 237 -4.40 8.34 -18.24
C PHE A 237 -3.20 8.35 -19.19
N GLU A 238 -3.15 9.26 -20.18
CA GLU A 238 -2.08 9.32 -21.20
C GLU A 238 -0.70 9.43 -20.55
N THR A 239 -0.56 10.17 -19.45
CA THR A 239 0.70 10.21 -18.67
C THR A 239 1.12 8.88 -18.04
N LEU A 240 0.21 7.92 -17.81
CA LEU A 240 0.59 6.54 -17.47
C LEU A 240 1.05 5.78 -18.73
N ALA A 241 0.31 5.87 -19.82
CA ALA A 241 0.61 5.08 -21.02
C ALA A 241 1.84 5.56 -21.81
N ASP A 242 2.09 6.87 -21.86
CA ASP A 242 3.13 7.49 -22.69
C ASP A 242 4.55 7.39 -22.11
N SER A 243 4.68 6.85 -20.90
CA SER A 243 5.98 6.63 -20.24
C SER A 243 6.57 5.27 -20.62
N ALA A 244 6.63 4.95 -21.91
CA ALA A 244 7.26 3.71 -22.38
C ALA A 244 8.74 3.70 -21.97
N SER A 245 9.05 3.00 -20.87
CA SER A 245 10.41 2.96 -20.35
C SER A 245 11.34 2.24 -21.32
N SER A 246 12.56 2.75 -21.42
CA SER A 246 13.62 2.16 -22.21
C SER A 246 13.99 0.75 -21.72
N LYS A 247 14.61 -0.04 -22.59
CA LYS A 247 15.13 -1.37 -22.23
C LYS A 247 16.10 -1.30 -21.04
N ILE A 248 16.89 -0.22 -20.94
CA ILE A 248 17.86 -0.01 -19.86
C ILE A 248 17.13 0.22 -18.52
N GLU A 249 16.08 1.03 -18.50
CA GLU A 249 15.28 1.26 -17.29
C GLU A 249 14.59 -0.01 -16.82
N TRP A 250 14.01 -0.78 -17.75
CA TRP A 250 13.45 -2.11 -17.45
C TRP A 250 14.49 -3.07 -16.87
N ARG A 251 15.71 -3.09 -17.44
CA ARG A 251 16.82 -3.89 -16.93
C ARG A 251 17.20 -3.47 -15.50
N MET A 252 17.31 -2.17 -15.24
CA MET A 252 17.63 -1.64 -13.90
C MET A 252 16.57 -2.01 -12.87
N MET A 253 15.29 -1.90 -13.23
CA MET A 253 14.19 -2.33 -12.39
C MET A 253 14.24 -3.85 -12.14
N GLY A 254 14.51 -4.65 -13.15
CA GLY A 254 14.71 -6.10 -13.03
C GLY A 254 15.82 -6.46 -12.05
N ILE A 255 16.97 -5.77 -12.11
CA ILE A 255 18.08 -5.96 -11.16
C ILE A 255 17.65 -5.60 -9.72
N LYS A 256 16.93 -4.49 -9.54
CA LYS A 256 16.42 -4.06 -8.23
C LYS A 256 15.49 -5.12 -7.63
N LEU A 257 14.58 -5.67 -8.43
CA LEU A 257 13.63 -6.70 -8.01
C LEU A 257 14.32 -8.05 -7.74
N PHE A 258 15.29 -8.44 -8.58
CA PHE A 258 16.06 -9.66 -8.38
C PHE A 258 16.80 -9.67 -7.04
N ARG A 259 17.42 -8.53 -6.66
CA ARG A 259 18.11 -8.39 -5.37
C ARG A 259 17.16 -8.50 -4.16
N LYS A 260 15.89 -8.15 -4.36
CA LYS A 260 14.82 -8.35 -3.37
C LYS A 260 14.19 -9.74 -3.43
N LYS A 261 14.72 -10.66 -4.24
CA LYS A 261 14.23 -12.02 -4.49
C LYS A 261 12.85 -12.11 -5.16
N PHE A 262 12.38 -11.02 -5.75
CA PHE A 262 11.12 -11.01 -6.51
C PHE A 262 11.37 -11.51 -7.93
N TYR A 263 11.75 -12.78 -8.03
CA TYR A 263 12.28 -13.37 -9.27
C TYR A 263 11.28 -13.36 -10.42
N ILE A 264 9.99 -13.62 -10.18
CA ILE A 264 8.97 -13.59 -11.23
C ILE A 264 8.80 -12.17 -11.80
N SER A 265 8.62 -11.17 -10.92
CA SER A 265 8.53 -9.78 -11.35
C SER A 265 9.81 -9.29 -12.04
N ALA A 266 10.98 -9.72 -11.56
CA ALA A 266 12.26 -9.44 -12.21
C ALA A 266 12.35 -10.08 -13.61
N ALA A 267 11.87 -11.32 -13.79
CA ALA A 267 11.83 -11.98 -15.09
C ALA A 267 10.95 -11.21 -16.09
N SER A 268 9.78 -10.72 -15.67
CA SER A 268 8.93 -9.85 -16.51
C SER A 268 9.63 -8.55 -16.91
N CYS A 269 10.42 -7.95 -16.01
CA CYS A 269 11.25 -6.79 -16.37
C CYS A 269 12.35 -7.15 -17.39
N PHE A 270 13.01 -8.29 -17.22
CA PHE A 270 14.07 -8.72 -18.14
C PHE A 270 13.54 -9.08 -19.53
N GLU A 271 12.35 -9.66 -19.60
CA GLU A 271 11.61 -9.87 -20.85
C GLU A 271 11.35 -8.55 -21.58
N LYS A 272 10.89 -7.50 -20.87
CA LYS A 272 10.72 -6.15 -21.45
C LYS A 272 12.02 -5.47 -21.85
N SER A 273 13.14 -5.83 -21.21
CA SER A 273 14.47 -5.36 -21.61
C SER A 273 15.15 -6.22 -22.69
N GLU A 274 14.50 -7.29 -23.13
CA GLU A 274 15.04 -8.32 -24.05
C GLU A 274 16.34 -8.98 -23.54
N ASP A 275 16.50 -9.12 -22.22
CA ASP A 275 17.58 -9.90 -21.61
C ASP A 275 17.10 -11.30 -21.25
N GLU A 276 17.18 -12.21 -22.21
CA GLU A 276 16.77 -13.60 -22.01
C GLU A 276 17.66 -14.32 -20.99
N ASP A 277 18.96 -14.03 -20.90
CA ASP A 277 19.86 -14.70 -19.96
C ASP A 277 19.46 -14.39 -18.50
N LEU A 278 19.22 -13.13 -18.17
CA LEU A 278 18.76 -12.72 -16.85
C LEU A 278 17.33 -13.18 -16.57
N LYS A 279 16.46 -13.24 -17.57
CA LYS A 279 15.13 -13.84 -17.44
C LYS A 279 15.22 -15.32 -17.05
N HIS A 280 16.02 -16.12 -17.77
CA HIS A 280 16.23 -17.53 -17.45
C HIS A 280 16.83 -17.70 -16.05
N LYS A 281 17.79 -16.84 -15.69
CA LYS A 281 18.37 -16.81 -14.33
C LYS A 281 17.29 -16.54 -13.28
N CYS A 282 16.41 -15.57 -13.47
CA CYS A 282 15.29 -15.31 -12.56
C CYS A 282 14.40 -16.55 -12.38
N LEU A 283 13.99 -17.18 -13.48
CA LEU A 283 13.13 -18.36 -13.44
C LEU A 283 13.80 -19.54 -12.73
N ALA A 284 15.11 -19.73 -12.93
CA ALA A 284 15.88 -20.73 -12.23
C ALA A 284 15.91 -20.49 -10.70
N TYR A 285 16.18 -19.25 -10.27
CA TYR A 285 16.15 -18.87 -8.86
C TYR A 285 14.76 -19.05 -8.24
N HIS A 286 13.71 -18.69 -8.97
CA HIS A 286 12.33 -18.90 -8.53
C HIS A 286 12.04 -20.39 -8.29
N HIS A 287 12.38 -21.25 -9.25
CA HIS A 287 12.17 -22.69 -9.11
C HIS A 287 13.01 -23.29 -7.97
N ALA A 288 14.24 -22.82 -7.77
CA ALA A 288 15.07 -23.24 -6.64
C ALA A 288 14.44 -22.87 -5.28
N GLU A 289 13.89 -21.67 -5.15
CA GLU A 289 13.22 -21.22 -3.92
C GLU A 289 11.93 -22.01 -3.64
N GLN A 290 11.09 -22.22 -4.67
CA GLN A 290 9.90 -23.06 -4.54
C GLN A 290 10.25 -24.49 -4.12
N ALA A 291 11.31 -25.07 -4.71
CA ALA A 291 11.77 -26.39 -4.33
C ALA A 291 12.23 -26.44 -2.86
N SER A 292 12.97 -25.42 -2.40
CA SER A 292 13.42 -25.33 -1.01
C SER A 292 12.24 -25.19 -0.03
N SER A 293 11.21 -24.42 -0.38
CA SER A 293 9.98 -24.29 0.44
C SER A 293 9.27 -25.64 0.57
N LEU A 294 9.05 -26.33 -0.56
CA LEU A 294 8.40 -27.64 -0.57
C LEU A 294 9.18 -28.69 0.23
N GLU A 295 10.51 -28.64 0.22
CA GLU A 295 11.34 -29.51 1.07
C GLU A 295 11.15 -29.23 2.55
N SER A 296 11.18 -27.95 2.95
CA SER A 296 10.93 -27.52 4.33
C SER A 296 9.54 -27.94 4.83
N GLU A 297 8.50 -27.75 4.00
CA GLU A 297 7.14 -28.20 4.31
C GLU A 297 7.07 -29.74 4.43
N ALA A 298 7.72 -30.46 3.52
CA ALA A 298 7.76 -31.92 3.54
C ALA A 298 8.46 -32.48 4.79
N ASP A 299 9.47 -31.78 5.31
CA ASP A 299 10.16 -32.16 6.53
C ASP A 299 9.37 -31.76 7.78
N SER A 300 8.64 -30.64 7.76
CA SER A 300 7.73 -30.24 8.84
C SER A 300 6.58 -31.23 9.07
N LEU A 301 6.11 -31.90 8.01
CA LEU A 301 5.10 -32.97 8.10
C LEU A 301 5.56 -34.18 8.96
N ILE A 302 6.86 -34.34 9.20
CA ILE A 302 7.42 -35.37 10.08
C ILE A 302 7.07 -35.10 11.55
N TYR A 303 7.06 -33.82 11.95
CA TYR A 303 6.90 -33.41 13.35
C TYR A 303 5.44 -33.45 13.83
N ALA A 304 4.48 -33.20 12.95
CA ALA A 304 3.05 -33.13 13.28
C ALA A 304 2.33 -34.51 13.37
N ALA A 305 3.05 -35.62 13.51
CA ALA A 305 2.57 -36.98 13.22
C ALA A 305 1.82 -37.68 14.37
N THR A 306 0.78 -37.06 14.95
CA THR A 306 -0.09 -37.69 15.97
C THR A 306 -1.37 -38.31 15.41
N ASN A 307 -1.95 -37.77 14.32
CA ASN A 307 -3.11 -38.34 13.62
C ASN A 307 -2.86 -38.51 12.10
N ASN A 308 -3.35 -39.64 11.54
CA ASN A 308 -3.39 -39.98 10.11
C ASN A 308 -2.01 -40.09 9.40
N LYS A 309 -1.15 -41.01 9.87
CA LYS A 309 0.25 -41.21 9.40
C LYS A 309 0.38 -41.56 7.91
N ALA A 310 -0.56 -42.30 7.35
CA ALA A 310 -0.50 -42.76 5.95
C ALA A 310 -0.67 -41.60 4.96
N LEU A 311 -1.67 -40.74 5.21
CA LEU A 311 -1.94 -39.55 4.38
C LEU A 311 -0.74 -38.59 4.37
N LYS A 312 -0.18 -38.26 5.55
CA LYS A 312 0.99 -37.38 5.65
C LYS A 312 2.25 -37.94 4.96
N LYS A 313 2.43 -39.27 4.98
CA LYS A 313 3.52 -39.94 4.25
C LYS A 313 3.36 -39.80 2.74
N PHE A 314 2.12 -39.86 2.24
CA PHE A 314 1.80 -39.61 0.84
C PHE A 314 2.05 -38.15 0.45
N GLU A 315 1.53 -37.18 1.21
CA GLU A 315 1.75 -35.74 1.01
C GLU A 315 3.24 -35.38 1.01
N LYS A 316 4.01 -35.91 1.96
CA LYS A 316 5.47 -35.74 2.01
C LYS A 316 6.13 -36.24 0.73
N LYS A 317 5.77 -37.44 0.25
CA LYS A 317 6.34 -38.01 -0.98
C LYS A 317 5.97 -37.16 -2.21
N ALA A 318 4.75 -36.65 -2.27
CA ALA A 318 4.30 -35.74 -3.33
C ALA A 318 5.15 -34.46 -3.35
N LYS A 319 5.24 -33.75 -2.21
CA LYS A 319 6.05 -32.52 -2.08
C LYS A 319 7.53 -32.72 -2.43
N LYS A 320 8.16 -33.83 -1.98
CA LYS A 320 9.55 -34.15 -2.35
C LYS A 320 9.72 -34.47 -3.83
N THR A 321 8.69 -35.04 -4.47
CA THR A 321 8.73 -35.33 -5.91
C THR A 321 8.62 -34.04 -6.71
N GLU A 322 7.72 -33.15 -6.31
CA GLU A 322 7.55 -31.82 -6.90
C GLU A 322 8.82 -30.96 -6.75
N ALA A 323 9.43 -30.92 -5.56
CA ALA A 323 10.69 -30.22 -5.33
C ALA A 323 11.82 -30.72 -6.24
N LYS A 324 11.91 -32.03 -6.50
CA LYS A 324 12.90 -32.59 -7.45
C LYS A 324 12.66 -32.14 -8.88
N ILE A 325 11.39 -32.02 -9.30
CA ILE A 325 11.04 -31.53 -10.64
C ILE A 325 11.47 -30.05 -10.76
N LEU A 326 11.18 -29.24 -9.75
CA LEU A 326 11.56 -27.82 -9.74
C LEU A 326 13.08 -27.62 -9.73
N LYS A 327 13.84 -28.42 -8.96
CA LYS A 327 15.32 -28.39 -9.00
C LYS A 327 15.89 -28.69 -10.38
N LYS A 328 15.27 -29.61 -11.13
CA LYS A 328 15.67 -29.89 -12.52
C LYS A 328 15.38 -28.71 -13.45
N LYS A 329 14.30 -27.97 -13.22
CA LYS A 329 13.99 -26.74 -13.98
C LYS A 329 14.90 -25.56 -13.62
N ALA A 330 15.58 -25.64 -12.48
CA ALA A 330 16.51 -24.60 -12.00
C ALA A 330 17.97 -24.81 -12.47
N CYS A 331 18.30 -25.95 -13.06
CA CYS A 331 19.63 -26.28 -13.57
C CYS A 331 19.69 -26.02 -15.08
#